data_AF-A0A7U3ZP62-F1
#
_entry.id   AF-A0A7U3ZP62-F1
#
_cell.length_a   1.000
_cell.length_b   1.000
_cell.length_c   1.000
_cell.angle_alpha   90.00
_cell.angle_beta   90.00
_cell.angle_gamma   90.00
#
_symmetry.space_group_name_H-M   'P 1'
#
loop_
_entity.id
_entity.type
_entity.pdbx_description
1 polymer ?
#
loop_
_entity_poly.entity_id
_entity_poly.type
_entity_poly.pdbx_seq_one_letter_code
_entity_poly.pdbx_strand_id
1 'polypeptide(L)'
;MEYLSRPMSEQEYVLRLKAERDYFLSLRTEQVINTALGWHGGKVGKYRFEVNVLKERSKLGIDYGRIFKLCIWDSSKGMANGCVALYDKGWEVKPYKDLEPYVNQILKKFN
;
A
#
# COMPACT_ATOMS: atom_id res chain seq x y z
N MET A 1 -40.95 16.53 -7.97
CA MET A 1 -39.80 17.45 -8.01
C MET A 1 -38.71 16.77 -8.83
N GLU A 2 -38.62 17.12 -10.11
CA GLU A 2 -37.57 16.64 -11.00
C GLU A 2 -36.30 17.47 -10.77
N TYR A 3 -35.24 16.83 -10.28
CA TYR A 3 -33.91 17.43 -10.29
C TYR A 3 -33.43 17.46 -11.74
N LEU A 4 -33.73 18.55 -12.45
CA LEU A 4 -33.08 18.86 -13.72
C LEU A 4 -31.61 19.14 -13.42
N SER A 5 -30.75 18.14 -13.64
CA SER A 5 -29.30 18.30 -13.62
C SER A 5 -28.91 19.41 -14.58
N ARG A 6 -28.57 20.59 -14.06
CA ARG A 6 -28.12 21.72 -14.86
C ARG A 6 -26.92 21.25 -15.71
N PRO A 7 -26.92 21.47 -17.03
CA PRO A 7 -25.77 21.14 -17.85
C PRO A 7 -24.58 21.95 -17.36
N MET A 8 -23.50 21.24 -17.03
CA MET A 8 -22.23 21.80 -16.61
C MET A 8 -21.68 22.68 -17.73
N SER A 9 -21.32 23.92 -17.41
CA SER A 9 -20.72 24.83 -18.38
C SER A 9 -19.37 24.30 -18.87
N GLU A 10 -18.95 24.71 -20.07
CA GLU A 10 -17.63 24.34 -20.60
C GLU A 10 -16.49 24.72 -19.64
N GLN A 11 -16.63 25.84 -18.92
CA GLN A 11 -15.66 26.31 -17.93
C GLN A 11 -15.57 25.37 -16.73
N GLU A 12 -16.71 24.93 -16.19
CA GLU A 12 -16.79 23.96 -15.09
C GLU A 12 -16.23 22.59 -15.51
N TYR A 13 -16.49 22.16 -16.75
CA TYR A 13 -15.94 20.92 -17.31
C TYR A 13 -14.41 20.95 -17.38
N VAL A 14 -13.84 22.06 -17.89
CA VAL A 14 -12.38 22.25 -17.97
C VAL A 14 -11.74 22.30 -16.59
N LEU A 15 -12.37 22.97 -15.62
CA LEU A 15 -11.91 23.03 -14.22
C LEU A 15 -11.88 21.64 -13.58
N ARG A 16 -12.93 20.84 -13.78
CA ARG A 16 -13.00 19.47 -13.27
C ARG A 16 -11.90 18.58 -13.85
N LEU A 17 -11.68 18.64 -15.17
CA LEU A 17 -10.61 17.86 -15.82
C LEU A 17 -9.22 18.23 -15.31
N LYS A 18 -8.98 19.52 -15.05
CA LYS A 18 -7.72 19.98 -14.43
C LYS A 18 -7.56 19.40 -13.03
N ALA A 19 -8.60 19.48 -12.20
CA ALA A 19 -8.58 18.93 -10.84
C ALA A 19 -8.35 17.41 -10.83
N GLU A 20 -9.02 16.66 -11.70
CA GLU A 20 -8.83 15.21 -11.85
C GLU A 20 -7.39 14.89 -12.29
N ARG A 21 -6.85 15.61 -13.29
CA ARG A 21 -5.48 15.43 -13.76
C ARG A 21 -4.45 15.74 -12.68
N ASP A 22 -4.61 16.84 -11.97
CA ASP A 22 -3.69 17.27 -10.92
C ASP A 22 -3.73 16.29 -9.73
N TYR A 23 -4.89 15.72 -9.42
CA TYR A 23 -5.04 14.61 -8.48
C TYR A 23 -4.33 13.33 -8.95
N PHE A 24 -4.45 12.95 -10.22
CA PHE A 24 -3.70 11.80 -10.75
C PHE A 24 -2.18 12.03 -10.72
N LEU A 25 -1.73 13.25 -11.00
CA LEU A 25 -0.31 13.64 -10.92
C LEU A 25 0.23 13.56 -9.49
N SER A 26 -0.54 14.00 -8.49
CA SER A 26 -0.12 13.90 -7.09
C SER A 26 0.00 12.44 -6.64
N LEU A 27 -0.97 11.60 -6.97
CA LEU A 27 -0.92 10.15 -6.69
C LEU A 27 0.29 9.48 -7.33
N ARG A 28 0.58 9.81 -8.60
CA ARG A 28 1.75 9.25 -9.30
C ARG A 28 3.06 9.70 -8.66
N THR A 29 3.14 10.96 -8.24
CA THR A 29 4.33 11.53 -7.59
C THR A 29 4.57 10.87 -6.24
N GLU A 30 3.52 10.70 -5.43
CA GLU A 30 3.58 9.97 -4.15
C GLU A 30 4.04 8.52 -4.36
N GLN A 31 3.52 7.84 -5.38
CA GLN A 31 3.94 6.48 -5.70
C GLN A 31 5.41 6.39 -6.13
N VAL A 32 5.92 7.36 -6.91
CA VAL A 32 7.33 7.46 -7.29
C VAL A 32 8.21 7.69 -6.07
N ILE A 33 7.83 8.60 -5.17
CA ILE A 33 8.57 8.88 -3.93
C ILE A 33 8.60 7.64 -3.04
N ASN A 34 7.45 6.99 -2.83
CA ASN A 34 7.37 5.76 -2.03
C ASN A 34 8.27 4.66 -2.60
N THR A 35 8.27 4.49 -3.93
CA THR A 35 9.17 3.53 -4.60
C THR A 35 10.64 3.90 -4.43
N ALA A 36 10.99 5.19 -4.54
CA ALA A 36 12.35 5.68 -4.31
C ALA A 36 12.81 5.46 -2.85
N LEU A 37 11.86 5.49 -1.90
CA LEU A 37 12.09 5.16 -0.49
C LEU A 37 12.01 3.66 -0.18
N GLY A 38 11.88 2.80 -1.21
CA GLY A 38 11.83 1.34 -1.07
C GLY A 38 10.48 0.80 -0.60
N TRP A 39 9.43 1.61 -0.53
CA TRP A 39 8.08 1.17 -0.20
C TRP A 39 7.37 0.56 -1.40
N HIS A 40 6.80 -0.63 -1.18
CA HIS A 40 5.96 -1.34 -2.13
C HIS A 40 4.67 -1.76 -1.43
N GLY A 41 3.56 -1.74 -2.16
CA GLY A 41 2.27 -2.18 -1.66
C GLY A 41 1.57 -3.12 -2.63
N GLY A 42 0.62 -3.89 -2.13
CA GLY A 42 -0.14 -4.81 -2.97
C GLY A 42 -1.23 -5.58 -2.24
N LYS A 43 -1.75 -6.58 -2.94
CA LYS A 43 -2.78 -7.50 -2.43
C LYS A 43 -2.23 -8.93 -2.46
N VAL A 44 -2.56 -9.70 -1.43
CA VAL A 44 -2.26 -11.13 -1.33
C VAL A 44 -3.48 -11.86 -0.74
N GLY A 45 -4.16 -12.69 -1.53
CA GLY A 45 -5.44 -13.29 -1.13
C GLY A 45 -6.48 -12.21 -0.77
N LYS A 46 -7.08 -12.30 0.44
CA LYS A 46 -7.99 -11.28 0.97
C LYS A 46 -7.29 -10.09 1.65
N TYR A 47 -5.97 -10.17 1.81
CA TYR A 47 -5.19 -9.18 2.55
C TYR A 47 -4.56 -8.14 1.63
N ARG A 48 -4.30 -6.96 2.18
CA ARG A 48 -3.38 -5.98 1.61
C ARG A 48 -2.10 -5.95 2.42
N PHE A 49 -1.03 -5.51 1.77
CA PHE A 49 0.26 -5.35 2.43
C PHE A 49 0.98 -4.10 1.95
N GLU A 50 1.85 -3.60 2.81
CA GLU A 50 2.90 -2.63 2.52
C GLU A 50 4.22 -3.12 3.10
N VAL A 51 5.29 -2.94 2.34
CA VAL A 51 6.62 -3.44 2.66
C VAL A 51 7.66 -2.39 2.31
N ASN A 52 8.60 -2.14 3.22
CA ASN A 52 9.78 -1.33 2.94
C ASN A 52 10.97 -2.24 2.69
N VAL A 53 11.61 -2.11 1.54
CA VAL A 53 12.68 -2.96 1.03
C VAL A 53 13.95 -2.14 0.90
N LEU A 54 14.98 -2.55 1.60
CA LEU A 54 16.31 -1.97 1.52
C LEU A 54 17.02 -2.40 0.22
N LYS A 55 17.97 -1.57 -0.21
CA LYS A 55 18.83 -1.90 -1.36
C LYS A 55 19.66 -3.16 -1.12
N GLU A 56 20.09 -3.39 0.12
CA GLU A 56 20.95 -4.49 0.53
C GLU A 56 20.34 -5.23 1.74
N ARG A 57 20.80 -6.47 1.97
CA ARG A 57 20.37 -7.28 3.12
C ARG A 57 20.80 -6.63 4.44
N SER A 58 19.99 -6.77 5.47
CA SER A 58 20.23 -6.15 6.77
C SER A 58 19.99 -7.12 7.92
N LYS A 59 20.75 -6.95 9.01
CA LYS A 59 20.53 -7.69 10.26
C LYS A 59 19.20 -7.38 10.94
N LEU A 60 18.61 -6.23 10.59
CA LEU A 60 17.31 -5.80 11.06
C LEU A 60 16.18 -6.15 10.07
N GLY A 61 16.51 -6.83 8.96
CA GLY A 61 15.52 -7.29 8.00
C GLY A 61 14.91 -8.63 8.42
N ILE A 62 13.69 -8.90 7.97
CA ILE A 62 13.05 -10.20 8.18
C ILE A 62 13.95 -11.28 7.56
N ASP A 63 14.29 -12.29 8.37
CA ASP A 63 15.19 -13.40 8.03
C ASP A 63 16.55 -12.95 7.48
N TYR A 64 17.10 -11.84 8.03
CA TYR A 64 18.35 -11.22 7.56
C TYR A 64 18.29 -10.80 6.07
N GLY A 65 17.07 -10.57 5.56
CA GLY A 65 16.79 -10.18 4.19
C GLY A 65 16.80 -8.67 3.97
N ARG A 66 16.12 -8.24 2.91
CA ARG A 66 16.01 -6.82 2.50
C ARG A 66 14.77 -6.14 3.05
N ILE A 67 13.73 -6.90 3.43
CA ILE A 67 12.51 -6.34 4.01
C ILE A 67 12.80 -5.82 5.41
N PHE A 68 12.72 -4.50 5.59
CA PHE A 68 12.97 -3.82 6.86
C PHE A 68 11.70 -3.48 7.64
N LYS A 69 10.59 -3.27 6.92
CA LYS A 69 9.24 -3.12 7.51
C LYS A 69 8.22 -3.88 6.68
N LEU A 70 7.23 -4.47 7.35
CA LEU A 70 6.12 -5.16 6.70
C LEU A 70 4.84 -4.97 7.52
N CYS A 71 3.76 -4.55 6.87
CA CYS A 71 2.42 -4.55 7.44
C CYS A 71 1.48 -5.32 6.52
N ILE A 72 0.65 -6.20 7.10
CA ILE A 72 -0.39 -6.94 6.40
C ILE A 72 -1.71 -6.73 7.14
N TRP A 73 -2.78 -6.41 6.41
CA TRP A 73 -4.10 -6.19 6.99
C TRP A 73 -5.23 -6.80 6.17
N ASP A 74 -6.34 -7.12 6.83
CA ASP A 74 -7.58 -7.53 6.18
C ASP A 74 -8.17 -6.35 5.41
N SER A 75 -8.31 -6.51 4.09
CA SER A 75 -8.79 -5.46 3.19
C SER A 75 -10.18 -4.96 3.58
N SER A 76 -11.02 -5.81 4.20
CA SER A 76 -12.38 -5.47 4.61
C SER A 76 -12.45 -4.61 5.88
N LYS A 77 -11.41 -4.66 6.72
CA LYS A 77 -11.35 -3.95 8.02
C LYS A 77 -10.48 -2.70 7.99
N GLY A 78 -9.70 -2.52 6.92
CA GLY A 78 -8.72 -1.44 6.81
C GLY A 78 -7.48 -1.68 7.68
N MET A 79 -6.44 -0.86 7.52
CA MET A 79 -5.15 -1.07 8.18
C MET A 79 -5.23 -0.89 9.70
N ALA A 80 -5.96 0.13 10.18
CA ALA A 80 -6.05 0.46 11.61
C ALA A 80 -6.69 -0.64 12.47
N ASN A 81 -7.75 -1.27 11.97
CA ASN A 81 -8.53 -2.27 12.72
C ASN A 81 -8.33 -3.71 12.21
N GLY A 82 -7.62 -3.87 11.09
CA GLY A 82 -7.46 -5.14 10.39
C GLY A 82 -6.03 -5.64 10.33
N CYS A 83 -5.08 -5.01 11.03
CA CYS A 83 -3.69 -5.45 11.04
C CYS A 83 -3.57 -6.88 11.59
N VAL A 84 -3.00 -7.78 10.79
CA VAL A 84 -2.82 -9.21 11.13
C VAL A 84 -1.35 -9.62 11.19
N ALA A 85 -0.45 -8.80 10.68
CA ALA A 85 0.99 -8.95 10.87
C ALA A 85 1.68 -7.59 10.71
N LEU A 86 2.65 -7.32 11.60
CA LEU A 86 3.42 -6.09 11.61
C LEU A 86 4.85 -6.40 12.04
N TYR A 87 5.80 -5.98 11.21
CA TYR A 87 7.23 -6.05 11.46
C TYR A 87 7.85 -4.66 11.33
N ASP A 88 8.54 -4.22 12.38
CA ASP A 88 9.42 -3.04 12.37
C ASP A 88 10.65 -3.37 13.24
N LYS A 89 11.75 -3.80 12.59
CA LYS A 89 12.97 -4.30 13.26
C LYS A 89 12.72 -5.48 14.23
N GLY A 90 11.60 -6.18 14.03
CA GLY A 90 11.08 -7.22 14.92
C GLY A 90 9.59 -7.38 14.71
N TRP A 91 9.05 -8.56 15.01
CA TRP A 91 7.61 -8.79 14.91
C TRP A 91 6.88 -8.15 16.09
N GLU A 92 6.20 -7.04 15.84
CA GLU A 92 5.28 -6.42 16.80
C GLU A 92 3.95 -7.19 16.84
N VAL A 93 3.45 -7.56 15.66
CA VAL A 93 2.32 -8.47 15.48
C VAL A 93 2.79 -9.65 14.64
N LYS A 94 2.94 -10.82 15.27
CA LYS A 94 3.37 -12.04 14.57
C LYS A 94 2.24 -12.58 13.70
N PRO A 95 2.54 -13.05 12.47
CA PRO A 95 1.56 -13.71 11.63
C PRO A 95 1.08 -15.01 12.28
N TYR A 96 -0.22 -15.27 12.24
CA TYR A 96 -0.78 -16.59 12.57
C TYR A 96 -0.42 -17.61 11.49
N LYS A 97 -0.50 -18.91 11.82
CA LYS A 97 -0.12 -20.01 10.92
C LYS A 97 -0.80 -19.94 9.54
N ASP A 98 -2.08 -19.60 9.49
CA ASP A 98 -2.84 -19.47 8.24
C ASP A 98 -2.37 -18.29 7.36
N LEU A 99 -1.64 -17.33 7.95
CA LEU A 99 -1.09 -16.18 7.25
C LEU A 99 0.30 -16.48 6.64
N GLU A 100 0.99 -17.52 7.10
CA GLU A 100 2.34 -17.88 6.66
C GLU A 100 2.47 -18.04 5.12
N PRO A 101 1.55 -18.70 4.40
CA PRO A 101 1.65 -18.82 2.95
C PRO A 101 1.66 -17.47 2.23
N TYR A 102 0.99 -16.47 2.81
CA TYR A 102 0.92 -15.13 2.25
C TYR A 102 2.16 -14.30 2.60
N VAL A 103 2.67 -14.44 3.83
CA VAL A 103 3.95 -13.85 4.25
C VAL A 103 5.08 -14.40 3.38
N ASN A 104 5.14 -15.72 3.18
CA ASN A 104 6.17 -16.37 2.36
C ASN A 104 6.14 -15.91 0.90
N GLN A 105 4.97 -15.62 0.33
CA GLN A 105 4.86 -15.04 -1.01
C GLN A 105 5.48 -13.63 -1.08
N ILE A 106 5.26 -12.81 -0.05
CA ILE A 106 5.86 -11.46 0.05
C ILE A 106 7.38 -11.59 0.21
N LEU A 107 7.85 -12.45 1.13
CA LEU A 107 9.27 -12.69 1.35
C LEU A 107 9.96 -13.15 0.07
N LYS A 108 9.41 -14.14 -0.64
CA LYS A 108 9.96 -14.65 -1.90
C LYS A 108 10.08 -13.57 -2.98
N LYS A 109 9.19 -12.57 -2.96
CA LYS A 109 9.15 -11.51 -3.96
C LYS A 109 10.13 -10.37 -3.66
N PHE A 110 10.33 -10.03 -2.39
CA PHE A 110 10.99 -8.78 -2.00
C PHE A 110 12.29 -8.95 -1.20
N ASN A 111 12.57 -10.13 -0.61
CA ASN A 111 13.91 -10.45 -0.13
C ASN A 111 14.87 -10.80 -1.27
#